data_AF-A0A7S4MDI0-F1
#
_entry.id   AF-A0A7S4MDI0-F1
#
_cell.length_a   1.000
_cell.length_b   1.000
_cell.length_c   1.000
_cell.angle_alpha   90.00
_cell.angle_beta   90.00
_cell.angle_gamma   90.00
#
_symmetry.space_group_name_H-M   'P 1'
#
loop_
_entity.id
_entity.type
_entity.pdbx_description
1 polymer ?
#
loop_
_entity_poly.entity_id
_entity_poly.type
_entity_poly.pdbx_seq_one_letter_code
_entity_poly.pdbx_strand_id
1 'polypeptide(L)'
;MRQGCALFALGIFLLFVCSCSAVYEDEVGVYDWAQFNIGCVTAAEFAAPQGRIFVITDQGAVAALDDKTGDLIWRQMLPDGYISNKLVLFNNDKHILTIANNGTR
;
A
#
# COMPACT_ATOMS: atom_id res chain seq x y z
N MET A 1 -4.87 57.30 3.78
CA MET A 1 -4.17 56.08 4.25
C MET A 1 -5.07 54.86 4.46
N ARG A 2 -6.38 54.97 4.74
CA ARG A 2 -7.27 53.81 4.99
C ARG A 2 -7.63 52.94 3.77
N GLN A 3 -7.65 53.49 2.55
CA GLN A 3 -8.12 52.75 1.36
C GLN A 3 -7.08 51.81 0.73
N GLY A 4 -5.79 52.14 0.82
CA GLY A 4 -4.71 51.28 0.33
C GLY A 4 -4.56 49.99 1.13
N CYS A 5 -4.80 50.03 2.44
CA CYS A 5 -4.72 48.85 3.31
C CYS A 5 -5.85 47.85 3.03
N ALA A 6 -7.05 48.33 2.67
CA ALA A 6 -8.19 47.49 2.33
C ALA A 6 -8.00 46.78 0.97
N LEU A 7 -7.45 47.47 -0.03
CA LEU A 7 -7.14 46.87 -1.34
C LEU A 7 -6.03 45.82 -1.24
N PHE A 8 -5.02 46.06 -0.40
CA PHE A 8 -3.95 45.09 -0.16
C PHE A 8 -4.47 43.83 0.56
N ALA A 9 -5.32 44.02 1.57
CA ALA A 9 -5.97 42.91 2.27
C ALA A 9 -6.89 42.09 1.35
N LEU A 10 -7.63 42.76 0.45
CA LEU A 10 -8.47 42.10 -0.55
C LEU A 10 -7.64 41.31 -1.58
N GLY A 11 -6.49 41.84 -2.00
CA GLY A 11 -5.56 41.14 -2.89
C GLY A 11 -4.97 39.88 -2.27
N ILE A 12 -4.60 39.93 -0.99
CA ILE A 12 -4.11 38.76 -0.24
C ILE A 12 -5.22 37.71 -0.08
N PHE A 13 -6.44 38.14 0.21
CA PHE A 13 -7.59 37.25 0.33
C PHE A 13 -7.91 36.52 -1.00
N LEU A 14 -7.86 37.22 -2.13
CA LEU A 14 -8.08 36.64 -3.45
C LEU A 14 -6.97 35.65 -3.87
N LEU A 15 -5.73 35.89 -3.46
CA LEU A 15 -4.63 34.94 -3.67
C LEU A 15 -4.83 33.64 -2.87
N PHE A 16 -5.36 33.74 -1.65
CA PHE A 16 -5.61 32.59 -0.79
C PHE A 16 -6.73 31.68 -1.33
N VAL A 17 -7.76 32.27 -1.94
CA VAL A 17 -8.87 31.53 -2.56
C VAL A 17 -8.42 30.74 -3.80
N CYS A 18 -7.41 31.22 -4.53
CA CYS A 18 -6.89 30.55 -5.72
C CYS A 18 -6.08 29.26 -5.41
N SER A 19 -5.57 29.11 -4.19
CA SER A 19 -4.83 27.90 -3.76
C SER A 19 -5.73 26.74 -3.32
N CYS A 20 -7.05 26.95 -3.21
CA CYS A 20 -7.99 25.88 -2.94
C CYS A 20 -8.43 25.22 -4.26
N SER A 21 -7.57 24.37 -4.82
CA SER A 21 -8.04 23.37 -5.79
C SER A 21 -8.90 22.38 -5.01
N ALA A 22 -10.23 22.52 -5.09
CA ALA A 22 -11.14 21.50 -4.58
C ALA A 22 -11.06 20.29 -5.52
N VAL A 23 -10.88 19.10 -4.96
CA VAL A 23 -11.03 17.85 -5.72
C VAL A 23 -12.45 17.82 -6.27
N TYR A 24 -12.59 17.65 -7.58
CA TYR A 24 -13.92 17.70 -8.19
C TYR A 24 -14.72 16.45 -7.82
N GLU A 25 -16.05 16.57 -7.80
CA GLU A 25 -16.97 15.47 -7.45
C GLU A 25 -16.83 14.25 -8.39
N ASP A 26 -16.42 14.47 -9.65
CA ASP A 26 -16.13 13.43 -10.63
C ASP A 26 -14.75 12.76 -10.44
N GLU A 27 -13.89 13.32 -9.58
CA GLU A 27 -12.62 12.71 -9.17
C GLU A 27 -12.78 11.87 -7.88
N VAL A 28 -13.88 12.03 -7.14
CA VAL A 28 -14.23 11.19 -5.99
C VAL A 28 -14.56 9.79 -6.50
N GLY A 29 -13.81 8.78 -6.03
CA GLY A 29 -13.93 7.42 -6.55
C GLY A 29 -13.06 7.10 -7.77
N VAL A 30 -12.53 8.11 -8.50
CA VAL A 30 -11.60 7.91 -9.63
C VAL A 30 -10.13 7.84 -9.20
N TYR A 31 -9.84 8.13 -7.94
CA TYR A 31 -8.54 7.81 -7.32
C TYR A 31 -8.65 6.96 -6.05
N ASP A 32 -9.85 6.48 -5.71
CA ASP A 32 -10.07 5.59 -4.57
C ASP A 32 -9.75 4.10 -4.88
N TRP A 33 -9.26 3.80 -6.08
CA TRP A 33 -8.88 2.45 -6.52
C TRP A 33 -7.38 2.25 -6.56
N ALA A 34 -6.67 2.61 -5.49
CA ALA A 34 -5.41 1.92 -5.21
C ALA A 34 -5.73 0.50 -4.71
N GLN A 35 -6.09 -0.39 -5.66
CA GLN A 35 -6.15 -1.83 -5.46
C GLN A 35 -4.89 -2.29 -4.70
N PHE A 36 -5.04 -3.29 -3.82
CA PHE A 36 -3.91 -3.94 -3.15
C PHE A 36 -3.01 -4.63 -4.18
N ASN A 37 -2.15 -3.84 -4.81
CA ASN A 37 -1.13 -4.30 -5.75
C ASN A 37 0.06 -4.74 -4.92
N ILE A 38 -0.04 -5.95 -4.39
CA ILE A 38 1.06 -6.62 -3.70
C ILE A 38 2.13 -7.00 -4.74
N GLY A 39 1.78 -7.03 -6.04
CA GLY A 39 2.62 -7.44 -7.16
C GLY A 39 2.10 -8.72 -7.81
N CYS A 40 2.91 -9.34 -8.65
CA CYS A 40 2.61 -10.67 -9.19
C CYS A 40 2.96 -11.71 -8.12
N VAL A 41 1.99 -12.52 -7.69
CA VAL A 41 2.23 -13.56 -6.67
C VAL A 41 3.11 -14.66 -7.25
N THR A 42 4.27 -14.88 -6.64
CA THR A 42 5.23 -15.93 -7.01
C THR A 42 5.03 -17.21 -6.21
N ALA A 43 4.65 -17.08 -4.93
CA ALA A 43 4.36 -18.19 -4.04
C ALA A 43 3.20 -17.85 -3.09
N ALA A 44 2.41 -18.86 -2.75
CA ALA A 44 1.30 -18.73 -1.80
C ALA A 44 1.20 -19.99 -0.92
N GLU A 45 0.87 -19.81 0.36
CA GLU A 45 0.59 -20.89 1.32
C GLU A 45 -0.68 -20.57 2.09
N PHE A 46 -1.47 -21.62 2.33
CA PHE A 46 -2.76 -21.51 3.01
C PHE A 46 -2.64 -21.95 4.47
N ALA A 47 -2.87 -21.03 5.40
CA ALA A 47 -3.03 -21.32 6.81
C ALA A 47 -4.50 -21.57 7.14
N ALA A 48 -5.03 -22.71 6.69
CA ALA A 48 -6.43 -23.11 6.87
C ALA A 48 -6.95 -23.02 8.33
N PRO A 49 -6.18 -23.37 9.38
CA PRO A 49 -6.64 -23.24 10.77
C PRO A 49 -6.88 -21.79 11.21
N GLN A 50 -6.26 -20.83 10.53
CA GLN A 50 -6.24 -19.42 10.92
C GLN A 50 -7.04 -18.53 9.97
N GLY A 51 -7.54 -19.09 8.87
CA GLY A 51 -8.28 -18.36 7.83
C GLY A 51 -7.42 -17.32 7.12
N ARG A 52 -6.14 -17.62 6.89
CA ARG A 52 -5.20 -16.68 6.25
C ARG A 52 -4.49 -17.32 5.07
N ILE A 53 -4.23 -16.51 4.05
CA ILE A 53 -3.40 -16.86 2.91
C ILE A 53 -2.15 -16.00 2.98
N PHE A 54 -0.98 -16.63 2.99
CA PHE A 54 0.30 -15.93 2.95
C PHE A 54 0.84 -15.96 1.54
N VAL A 55 1.21 -14.79 1.00
CA VAL A 55 1.69 -14.65 -0.38
C VAL A 55 3.03 -13.93 -0.41
N ILE A 56 3.86 -14.31 -1.37
CA ILE A 56 5.08 -13.60 -1.75
C ILE A 56 4.91 -13.12 -3.18
N THR A 57 5.40 -11.93 -3.47
CA THR A 57 5.33 -11.35 -4.81
C THR A 57 6.71 -11.13 -5.44
N ASP A 58 6.71 -10.97 -6.75
CA ASP A 58 7.88 -10.68 -7.57
C ASP A 58 8.59 -9.37 -7.19
N GLN A 59 7.85 -8.43 -6.61
CA GLN A 59 8.36 -7.18 -6.05
C GLN A 59 9.00 -7.35 -4.66
N GLY A 60 9.10 -8.59 -4.14
CA GLY A 60 9.67 -8.87 -2.82
C GLY A 60 8.73 -8.55 -1.65
N ALA A 61 7.43 -8.39 -1.90
CA ALA A 61 6.46 -8.19 -0.84
C ALA A 61 6.02 -9.55 -0.26
N VAL A 62 6.01 -9.66 1.07
CA VAL A 62 5.33 -10.74 1.80
C VAL A 62 4.05 -10.15 2.37
N ALA A 63 2.91 -10.81 2.14
CA ALA A 63 1.63 -10.34 2.62
C ALA A 63 0.78 -11.47 3.21
N ALA A 64 -0.14 -11.10 4.09
CA ALA A 64 -1.22 -11.98 4.53
C ALA A 64 -2.56 -11.41 4.09
N LEU A 65 -3.38 -12.31 3.53
CA LEU A 65 -4.74 -12.06 3.10
C LEU A 65 -5.70 -12.84 3.97
N ASP A 66 -6.89 -12.30 4.17
CA ASP A 66 -8.01 -13.05 4.72
C ASP A 66 -8.51 -14.07 3.68
N ASP A 67 -8.64 -15.33 4.08
CA ASP A 67 -9.01 -16.44 3.18
C ASP A 67 -10.44 -16.32 2.62
N LYS A 68 -11.33 -15.60 3.31
CA LYS A 68 -12.74 -15.48 2.90
C LYS A 68 -13.01 -14.27 2.03
N THR A 69 -12.36 -13.15 2.36
CA THR A 69 -12.59 -11.85 1.71
C THR A 69 -11.51 -11.51 0.69
N GLY A 70 -10.30 -12.05 0.85
CA GLY A 70 -9.12 -11.64 0.09
C GLY A 70 -8.54 -10.30 0.57
N ASP A 71 -9.07 -9.74 1.66
CA ASP A 71 -8.62 -8.44 2.18
C ASP A 71 -7.17 -8.53 2.68
N LEU A 72 -6.38 -7.49 2.41
CA LEU A 72 -5.03 -7.43 2.95
C LEU A 72 -5.08 -7.20 4.46
N ILE A 73 -4.56 -8.17 5.21
CA ILE A 73 -4.38 -8.07 6.66
C ILE A 73 -3.10 -7.30 6.97
N TRP A 74 -1.99 -7.69 6.33
CA TRP A 74 -0.70 -7.02 6.48
C TRP A 74 0.21 -7.27 5.28
N ARG A 75 1.23 -6.41 5.12
CA ARG A 75 2.28 -6.54 4.11
C ARG A 75 3.62 -6.04 4.66
N GLN A 76 4.69 -6.74 4.32
CA GLN A 76 6.07 -6.37 4.59
C GLN A 76 6.90 -6.47 3.31
N MET A 77 7.70 -5.46 3.02
CA MET A 77 8.67 -5.51 1.92
C MET A 77 9.96 -6.15 2.41
N LEU A 78 10.50 -7.10 1.64
CA LEU A 78 11.86 -7.58 1.82
C LEU A 78 12.85 -6.50 1.37
N PRO A 79 14.09 -6.50 1.89
CA PRO A 79 15.11 -5.57 1.43
C PRO A 79 15.41 -5.74 -0.07
N ASP A 80 15.88 -4.68 -0.71
CA ASP A 80 16.21 -4.71 -2.15
C ASP A 80 17.23 -5.81 -2.49
N GLY A 81 17.01 -6.51 -3.59
CA GLY A 81 17.87 -7.61 -4.06
C GLY A 81 17.50 -8.99 -3.51
N TYR A 82 16.57 -9.07 -2.57
CA TYR A 82 16.07 -10.34 -2.03
C TYR A 82 14.85 -10.82 -2.83
N ILE A 83 15.07 -11.84 -3.66
CA ILE A 83 13.97 -12.61 -4.26
C ILE A 83 13.75 -13.87 -3.44
N SER A 84 12.50 -14.09 -3.02
CA SER A 84 12.08 -15.37 -2.48
C SER A 84 10.99 -15.97 -3.35
N ASN A 85 11.11 -17.27 -3.59
CA ASN A 85 10.13 -18.06 -4.33
C ASN A 85 9.54 -19.19 -3.47
N LYS A 86 9.77 -19.13 -2.15
CA LYS A 86 9.31 -20.17 -1.23
C LYS A 86 8.92 -19.59 0.12
N LEU A 87 7.69 -19.91 0.51
CA LEU A 87 7.15 -19.65 1.84
C LEU A 87 6.90 -21.00 2.51
N VAL A 88 7.19 -21.11 3.80
CA VAL A 88 6.92 -22.31 4.59
C VAL A 88 6.30 -21.90 5.91
N LEU A 89 5.14 -22.47 6.20
CA LEU A 89 4.46 -22.35 7.48
C LEU A 89 4.95 -23.44 8.43
N PHE A 90 5.22 -23.09 9.69
CA PHE A 90 5.65 -24.06 10.70
C PHE A 90 5.09 -23.71 12.07
N ASN A 91 5.11 -24.69 12.98
CA ASN A 91 4.56 -24.58 14.33
C ASN A 91 3.07 -24.20 14.33
N ASN A 92 2.22 -25.06 13.75
CA ASN A 92 0.76 -24.84 13.60
C ASN A 92 0.43 -23.49 12.94
N ASP A 93 1.14 -23.17 11.86
CA ASP A 93 1.00 -21.94 11.06
C ASP A 93 1.24 -20.64 11.85
N LYS A 94 1.85 -20.70 13.04
CA LYS A 94 2.13 -19.49 13.84
C LYS A 94 3.31 -18.69 13.32
N HIS A 95 4.21 -19.35 12.59
CA HIS A 95 5.42 -18.72 12.08
C HIS A 95 5.59 -19.00 10.60
N ILE A 96 6.15 -18.00 9.93
CA ILE A 96 6.43 -18.01 8.50
C ILE A 96 7.94 -17.95 8.33
N LEU A 97 8.48 -18.91 7.59
CA LEU A 97 9.86 -18.88 7.11
C LEU A 97 9.84 -18.62 5.62
N THR A 98 10.63 -17.65 5.19
CA THR A 98 10.94 -17.45 3.79
C THR A 98 12.44 -17.55 3.59
N ILE A 99 12.86 -18.23 2.55
CA ILE A 99 14.27 -18.30 2.17
C ILE A 99 14.43 -17.34 1.02
N ALA A 100 15.08 -16.21 1.28
CA ALA A 100 15.39 -15.22 0.27
C ALA A 100 16.88 -15.31 -0.08
N ASN A 101 17.19 -15.34 -1.37
CA ASN A 101 18.57 -15.32 -1.84
C ASN A 101 18.93 -13.88 -2.21
N ASN A 102 20.06 -13.37 -1.71
CA ASN A 102 20.56 -12.02 -2.00
C ASN A 102 21.27 -11.91 -3.36
N GLY A 103 21.08 -12.87 -4.27
CA GLY A 103 21.49 -12.73 -5.67
C GLY A 103 22.98 -12.42 -5.92
N THR A 104 23.87 -12.57 -4.94
CA THR A 104 25.32 -12.44 -5.15
C THR A 104 25.78 -13.66 -5.93
N ARG A 105 25.78 -13.51 -7.25
CA ARG A 105 26.49 -14.39 -8.18
C ARG A 105 27.96 -14.50 -7.78
#